data_AF-A0A0C2IXX8-F1
#
_entry.id   AF-A0A0C2IXX8-F1
#
_cell.length_a   1.000
_cell.length_b   1.000
_cell.length_c   1.000
_cell.angle_alpha   90.00
_cell.angle_beta   90.00
_cell.angle_gamma   90.00
#
_symmetry.space_group_name_H-M   'P 1'
#
loop_
_entity.id
_entity.type
_entity.pdbx_description
1 polymer ?
#
loop_
_entity_poly.entity_id
_entity_poly.type
_entity_poly.pdbx_seq_one_letter_code
_entity_poly.pdbx_strand_id
1 'polypeptide(L)'
;MRFIDLICGAAAVTSVLAAPMTEAAGTSAAKQRRKSKFQFTGVNESGAEFGNKNLPGQLGKDYTWPVKSTIDTLTGKGFNIFRIPIMMERAIPTKMTGTINDTYFQGLTDIVSYVTGK
;
A
#
# COMPACT_ATOMS: atom_id res chain seq x y z
N MET A 1 -51.07 -10.20 57.51
CA MET A 1 -51.13 -11.44 56.71
C MET A 1 -50.72 -11.05 55.29
N ARG A 2 -49.45 -11.29 54.88
CA ARG A 2 -48.97 -12.50 54.14
C ARG A 2 -49.59 -12.53 52.72
N PHE A 3 -48.92 -12.56 51.56
CA PHE A 3 -47.57 -12.96 51.11
C PHE A 3 -47.34 -12.45 49.65
N ILE A 4 -46.15 -11.96 49.29
CA ILE A 4 -45.10 -12.52 48.38
C ILE A 4 -45.37 -12.47 46.86
N ASP A 5 -44.34 -11.96 46.17
CA ASP A 5 -44.06 -11.85 44.73
C ASP A 5 -44.20 -13.13 43.89
N LEU A 6 -44.49 -12.97 42.58
CA LEU A 6 -43.97 -13.87 41.54
C LEU A 6 -43.99 -13.25 40.11
N ILE A 7 -42.82 -12.73 39.70
CA ILE A 7 -42.03 -13.05 38.49
C ILE A 7 -42.72 -13.22 37.10
N CYS A 8 -42.18 -12.44 36.15
CA CYS A 8 -41.94 -12.65 34.72
C CYS A 8 -43.00 -13.31 33.80
N GLY A 9 -43.29 -12.61 32.71
CA GLY A 9 -43.79 -13.19 31.47
C GLY A 9 -43.57 -12.25 30.28
N ALA A 10 -42.34 -12.16 29.77
CA ALA A 10 -42.04 -11.49 28.52
C ALA A 10 -42.32 -12.45 27.33
N ALA A 11 -43.24 -12.07 26.45
CA ALA A 11 -43.36 -12.65 25.12
C ALA A 11 -44.02 -11.63 24.18
N ALA A 12 -43.25 -10.67 23.68
CA ALA A 12 -43.63 -9.89 22.50
C ALA A 12 -42.96 -10.54 21.28
N VAL A 13 -43.78 -11.17 20.45
CA VAL A 13 -43.42 -11.76 19.16
C VAL A 13 -42.90 -10.64 18.24
N THR A 14 -41.63 -10.69 17.86
CA THR A 14 -41.06 -9.79 16.85
C THR A 14 -41.43 -10.31 15.46
N SER A 15 -42.42 -9.70 14.81
CA SER A 15 -42.62 -9.84 13.37
C SER A 15 -41.63 -8.89 12.67
N VAL A 16 -40.51 -9.44 12.18
CA VAL A 16 -39.61 -8.68 11.30
C VAL A 16 -40.29 -8.56 9.94
N LEU A 17 -40.90 -7.41 9.67
CA LEU A 17 -41.32 -7.04 8.33
C LEU A 17 -40.08 -6.57 7.57
N ALA A 18 -39.60 -7.37 6.61
CA ALA A 18 -38.51 -6.99 5.73
C ALA A 18 -38.97 -5.87 4.78
N ALA A 19 -38.66 -4.62 5.13
CA ALA A 19 -38.79 -3.48 4.24
C ALA A 19 -37.49 -3.29 3.44
N PRO A 20 -37.54 -3.05 2.12
CA PRO A 20 -36.35 -2.69 1.36
C PRO A 20 -35.89 -1.30 1.82
N MET A 21 -34.68 -1.23 2.38
CA MET A 21 -34.05 0.05 2.69
C MET A 21 -33.61 0.69 1.38
N THR A 22 -34.36 1.70 0.92
CA THR A 22 -33.86 2.69 -0.02
C THR A 22 -32.57 3.26 0.56
N GLU A 23 -31.47 3.19 -0.19
CA GLU A 23 -30.15 3.70 0.19
C GLU A 23 -30.24 5.17 0.63
N ALA A 24 -30.39 5.39 1.93
CA ALA A 24 -30.20 6.67 2.55
C ALA A 24 -28.69 6.95 2.51
N ALA A 25 -28.30 7.85 1.61
CA ALA A 25 -27.03 8.57 1.54
C ALA A 25 -26.03 8.14 2.63
N GLY A 26 -25.20 7.16 2.30
CA GLY A 26 -24.10 6.74 3.14
C GLY A 26 -23.25 7.96 3.47
N THR A 27 -23.34 8.43 4.70
CA THR A 27 -22.30 9.24 5.30
C THR A 27 -21.02 8.45 5.14
N SER A 28 -20.16 8.91 4.24
CA SER A 28 -18.79 8.41 4.12
C SER A 28 -18.15 8.66 5.46
N ALA A 29 -18.21 7.66 6.35
CA ALA A 29 -17.49 7.66 7.60
C ALA A 29 -16.02 7.82 7.20
N ALA A 30 -15.50 9.04 7.33
CA ALA A 30 -14.12 9.35 7.03
C ALA A 30 -13.30 8.33 7.83
N LYS A 31 -12.67 7.40 7.11
CA LYS A 31 -11.93 6.29 7.71
C LYS A 31 -10.81 6.94 8.48
N GLN A 32 -11.00 7.09 9.80
CA GLN A 32 -10.09 7.85 10.64
C GLN A 32 -8.73 7.15 10.60
N ARG A 33 -7.80 7.73 9.85
CA ARG A 33 -6.44 7.19 9.74
C ARG A 33 -5.81 7.25 11.12
N ARG A 34 -5.53 6.09 11.71
CA ARG A 34 -4.78 6.03 12.97
C ARG A 34 -3.45 6.74 12.77
N LYS A 35 -3.15 7.71 13.62
CA LYS A 35 -1.85 8.39 13.61
C LYS A 35 -0.77 7.35 13.89
N SER A 36 0.18 7.21 12.96
CA SER A 36 1.31 6.29 13.13
C SER A 36 2.13 6.69 14.37
N LYS A 37 2.64 5.69 15.11
CA LYS A 37 3.62 5.89 16.18
C LYS A 37 5.03 6.14 15.64
N PHE A 38 5.28 5.77 14.38
CA PHE A 38 6.56 5.91 13.70
C PHE A 38 6.50 7.01 12.65
N GLN A 39 7.61 7.73 12.49
CA GLN A 39 7.76 8.73 11.42
C GLN A 39 7.62 8.08 10.04
N PHE A 40 8.20 6.89 9.87
CA PHE A 40 8.19 6.15 8.61
C PHE A 40 7.74 4.70 8.80
N THR A 41 6.83 4.26 7.95
CA THR A 41 6.34 2.88 7.84
C THR A 41 6.18 2.56 6.36
N GLY A 42 6.87 1.52 5.91
CA GLY A 42 7.15 1.32 4.50
C GLY A 42 7.37 -0.12 4.09
N VAL A 43 7.65 -0.26 2.80
CA VAL A 43 8.08 -1.52 2.19
C VAL A 43 9.30 -1.30 1.30
N ASN A 44 9.94 -2.40 0.90
CA ASN A 44 10.89 -2.38 -0.19
C ASN A 44 10.12 -2.65 -1.50
N GLU A 45 10.38 -1.84 -2.51
CA GLU A 45 9.87 -1.99 -3.86
C GLU A 45 11.01 -2.52 -4.74
N SER A 46 11.16 -3.85 -4.71
CA SER A 46 12.18 -4.60 -5.44
C SER A 46 11.87 -4.73 -6.93
N GLY A 47 12.91 -5.00 -7.72
CA GLY A 47 12.83 -5.34 -9.13
C GLY A 47 14.06 -4.86 -9.91
N ALA A 48 14.52 -3.64 -9.66
CA ALA A 48 15.61 -3.01 -10.41
C ALA A 48 16.98 -3.64 -10.08
N GLU A 49 17.06 -4.34 -8.94
CA GLU A 49 18.21 -5.12 -8.49
C GLU A 49 18.24 -6.58 -8.97
N PHE A 50 17.17 -7.07 -9.59
CA PHE A 50 17.04 -8.48 -9.97
C PHE A 50 18.09 -8.90 -11.01
N GLY A 51 18.33 -10.20 -11.17
CA GLY A 51 19.25 -10.69 -12.19
C GLY A 51 20.69 -10.21 -12.00
N ASN A 52 21.18 -10.21 -10.75
CA ASN A 52 22.50 -9.69 -10.37
C ASN A 52 23.71 -10.39 -11.02
N LYS A 53 23.50 -11.52 -11.71
CA LYS A 53 24.52 -12.21 -12.51
C LYS A 53 24.57 -11.73 -13.97
N ASN A 54 23.55 -11.01 -14.43
CA ASN A 54 23.41 -10.48 -15.77
C ASN A 54 23.53 -8.95 -15.72
N LEU A 55 24.75 -8.45 -15.91
CA LEU A 55 25.10 -7.04 -15.83
C LEU A 55 25.60 -6.54 -17.21
N PRO A 56 25.05 -5.43 -17.75
CA PRO A 56 23.99 -4.60 -17.17
C PRO A 56 22.59 -5.26 -17.22
N GLY A 57 22.42 -6.34 -17.97
CA GLY A 57 21.13 -7.02 -18.14
C GLY A 57 20.11 -6.21 -18.94
N GLN A 58 18.92 -6.78 -19.14
CA GLN A 58 17.86 -6.21 -19.97
C GLN A 58 16.59 -5.94 -19.16
N LEU A 59 16.02 -4.74 -19.30
CA LEU A 59 14.74 -4.37 -18.71
C LEU A 59 13.62 -5.27 -19.26
N GLY A 60 12.76 -5.78 -18.37
CA GLY A 60 11.69 -6.72 -18.70
C GLY A 60 12.13 -8.18 -18.82
N LYS A 61 13.44 -8.47 -18.70
CA LYS A 61 13.99 -9.83 -18.71
C LYS A 61 14.79 -10.12 -17.44
N ASP A 62 15.84 -9.35 -17.18
CA ASP A 62 16.73 -9.54 -16.04
C ASP A 62 16.32 -8.70 -14.83
N TYR A 63 15.67 -7.55 -15.08
CA TYR A 63 15.17 -6.64 -14.05
C TYR A 63 13.93 -5.89 -14.51
N THR A 64 13.19 -5.32 -13.56
CA THR A 64 12.01 -4.49 -13.83
C THR A 64 11.94 -3.33 -12.84
N TRP A 65 11.28 -2.24 -13.22
CA TRP A 65 10.95 -1.19 -12.26
C TRP A 65 9.69 -1.54 -11.46
N PRO A 66 9.58 -1.03 -10.21
CA PRO A 66 8.37 -1.20 -9.41
C PRO A 66 7.11 -0.70 -10.11
N VAL A 67 6.00 -1.38 -9.86
CA VAL A 67 4.72 -1.06 -10.50
C VAL A 67 4.04 0.09 -9.75
N LYS A 68 3.74 1.17 -10.48
CA LYS A 68 3.12 2.40 -9.95
C LYS A 68 1.81 2.15 -9.18
N SER A 69 0.97 1.24 -9.66
CA SER A 69 -0.30 0.89 -8.98
C SER A 69 -0.12 0.17 -7.64
N THR A 70 0.98 -0.56 -7.46
CA THR A 70 1.34 -1.16 -6.16
C THR A 70 1.66 -0.06 -5.15
N ILE A 71 2.43 0.94 -5.56
CA ILE A 71 2.74 2.12 -4.73
C ILE A 71 1.46 2.84 -4.34
N ASP A 72 0.54 3.09 -5.29
CA ASP A 72 -0.76 3.71 -4.98
C ASP A 72 -1.57 2.94 -3.95
N THR A 73 -1.62 1.62 -4.11
CA THR A 73 -2.32 0.73 -3.19
C THR A 73 -1.75 0.82 -1.78
N LEU A 74 -0.42 0.86 -1.66
CA LEU A 74 0.27 0.93 -0.37
C LEU A 74 0.18 2.32 0.26
N THR A 75 0.29 3.39 -0.51
CA THR A 75 0.01 4.75 -0.03
C THR A 75 -1.45 4.87 0.45
N GLY A 76 -2.40 4.25 -0.26
CA GLY A 76 -3.81 4.15 0.15
C GLY A 76 -4.00 3.41 1.48
N LYS A 77 -3.12 2.44 1.79
CA LYS A 77 -3.07 1.71 3.07
C LYS A 77 -2.33 2.47 4.19
N GLY A 78 -1.69 3.60 3.89
CA GLY A 78 -1.01 4.46 4.86
C GLY A 78 0.50 4.27 4.97
N PHE A 79 1.12 3.55 4.02
CA PHE A 79 2.58 3.52 3.89
C PHE A 79 3.10 4.88 3.40
N ASN A 80 4.24 5.33 3.94
CA ASN A 80 4.79 6.67 3.68
C ASN A 80 6.31 6.68 3.42
N ILE A 81 6.94 5.52 3.31
CA ILE A 81 8.33 5.38 2.84
C ILE A 81 8.42 4.14 1.95
N PHE A 82 9.17 4.25 0.86
CA PHE A 82 9.42 3.15 -0.08
C PHE A 82 10.92 3.08 -0.35
N ARG A 83 11.54 1.93 -0.09
CA ARG A 83 12.95 1.70 -0.40
C ARG A 83 13.07 0.99 -1.73
N ILE A 84 13.76 1.59 -2.69
CA ILE A 84 13.97 1.04 -4.04
C ILE A 84 15.40 0.50 -4.12
N PRO A 85 15.62 -0.83 -4.09
CA PRO A 85 16.93 -1.41 -4.30
C PRO A 85 17.38 -1.25 -5.76
N ILE A 86 18.67 -1.03 -5.97
CA ILE A 86 19.29 -0.85 -7.30
C ILE A 86 20.62 -1.59 -7.38
N MET A 87 21.08 -1.88 -8.61
CA MET A 87 22.46 -2.30 -8.87
C MET A 87 23.34 -1.09 -9.20
N MET A 88 24.46 -0.93 -8.49
CA MET A 88 25.44 0.12 -8.79
C MET A 88 26.07 -0.11 -10.16
N GLU A 89 26.29 -1.37 -10.54
CA GLU A 89 26.86 -1.82 -11.79
C GLU A 89 25.91 -1.61 -12.98
N ARG A 90 24.62 -1.34 -12.74
CA ARG A 90 23.70 -0.88 -13.79
C ARG A 90 23.69 0.63 -13.91
N ALA A 91 23.79 1.33 -12.78
CA ALA A 91 23.82 2.78 -12.73
C ALA A 91 25.14 3.36 -13.27
N ILE A 92 26.27 2.74 -12.94
CA ILE A 92 27.62 3.15 -13.33
C ILE A 92 28.42 1.88 -13.75
N PRO A 93 28.33 1.44 -15.02
CA PRO A 93 28.71 0.07 -15.38
C PRO A 93 30.19 -0.28 -15.37
N THR A 94 31.06 0.65 -15.75
CA THR A 94 32.48 0.31 -16.01
C THR A 94 33.34 0.47 -14.76
N LYS A 95 33.14 1.55 -14.00
CA LYS A 95 33.90 1.91 -12.80
C LYS A 95 33.04 2.83 -11.96
N MET A 96 33.18 2.82 -10.63
CA MET A 96 32.30 3.61 -9.75
C MET A 96 32.39 5.14 -9.97
N THR A 97 33.48 5.62 -10.58
CA THR A 97 33.68 7.02 -10.98
C THR A 97 33.41 7.26 -12.47
N GLY A 98 32.72 6.32 -13.13
CA GLY A 98 32.45 6.33 -14.55
C GLY A 98 31.21 7.15 -14.91
N THR A 99 30.88 7.11 -16.20
CA THR A 99 29.66 7.74 -16.71
C THR A 99 28.42 6.98 -16.23
N ILE A 100 27.36 7.73 -15.96
CA ILE A 100 26.06 7.20 -15.60
C ILE A 100 25.42 6.53 -16.83
N ASN A 101 24.74 5.41 -16.60
CA ASN A 101 23.84 4.82 -17.56
C ASN A 101 22.51 5.58 -17.56
N ASP A 102 22.35 6.49 -18.53
CA ASP A 102 21.19 7.38 -18.61
C ASP A 102 19.86 6.62 -18.67
N THR A 103 19.78 5.48 -19.37
CA THR A 103 18.55 4.70 -19.47
C THR A 103 18.15 4.12 -18.11
N TYR A 104 19.11 3.56 -17.36
CA TYR A 104 18.84 3.03 -16.03
C TYR A 104 18.51 4.17 -15.05
N PHE A 105 19.20 5.30 -15.14
CA PHE A 105 18.95 6.46 -14.28
C PHE A 105 17.61 7.13 -14.57
N GLN A 106 17.16 7.18 -15.82
CA GLN A 106 15.82 7.66 -16.19
C GLN A 106 14.72 6.83 -15.52
N GLY A 107 14.85 5.50 -15.50
CA GLY A 107 13.93 4.63 -14.78
C GLY A 107 13.95 4.87 -13.27
N LEU A 108 15.13 5.07 -12.69
CA LEU A 108 15.28 5.42 -11.27
C LEU A 108 14.62 6.77 -10.95
N THR A 109 14.85 7.79 -11.78
CA THR A 109 14.24 9.11 -11.62
C THR A 109 12.72 9.02 -11.75
N ASP A 110 12.18 8.30 -12.74
CA ASP A 110 10.72 8.14 -12.91
C ASP A 110 10.07 7.54 -11.67
N ILE A 111 10.63 6.44 -11.13
CA ILE A 111 10.03 5.79 -9.97
C ILE A 111 10.20 6.61 -8.68
N VAL A 112 11.35 7.26 -8.48
CA VAL A 112 11.59 8.10 -7.30
C VAL A 112 10.67 9.32 -7.35
N SER A 113 10.57 10.00 -8.49
CA SER A 113 9.65 11.12 -8.68
C SER A 113 8.20 10.69 -8.46
N TYR A 114 7.81 9.50 -8.94
CA TYR A 114 6.48 8.96 -8.70
C TYR A 114 6.18 8.76 -7.21
N VAL A 115 7.11 8.19 -6.44
CA VAL A 115 6.97 7.98 -5.00
C VAL A 115 6.91 9.32 -4.24
N THR A 116 7.78 10.27 -4.57
CA THR A 116 7.83 11.58 -3.88
C THR A 116 6.66 12.50 -4.25
N GLY A 117 5.95 12.22 -5.34
CA GLY A 117 4.73 12.92 -5.72
C GLY A 117 3.45 12.36 -5.08
N LYS A 118 3.56 11.39 -4.15
CA LYS A 118 2.43 10.79 -3.42
C LYS A 118 2.02 11.55 -2.16
#